data_AF-A0A6V8PLJ4-F1
#
_entry.id   AF-A0A6V8PLJ4-F1
#
_cell.length_a   1.000
_cell.length_b   1.000
_cell.length_c   1.000
_cell.angle_alpha   90.00
_cell.angle_beta   90.00
_cell.angle_gamma   90.00
#
_symmetry.space_group_name_H-M   'P 1'
#
loop_
_entity.id
_entity.type
_entity.pdbx_description
1 polymer ?
#
loop_
_entity_poly.entity_id
_entity_poly.type
_entity_poly.pdbx_seq_one_letter_code
_entity_poly.pdbx_strand_id
1 'polypeptide(L)'
;ESLYCGFVIHQSHYNISIRYDPAKLDYLTELGIIKDKKPDAVLHVGYHDDAAVVYRQALELGLDAIQWIAAEGVYGFDFKISEDASEFMRKAVIGTGLTAVGPAQDEFRAAYKKEFGVDPGVYCDTAYDAVKLLALAIEKAGVYDGAKIRDALWEVGKEYAGVSGTITFDEKGDRVSGTYEVWKVDLVEGEYSWERIGLISL
;
A
#
# COMPACT_ATOMS: atom_id res chain seq x y z
N GLU A 1 -5.62 16.90 -2.89
CA GLU A 1 -4.35 17.02 -2.17
C GLU A 1 -3.37 16.02 -2.75
N SER A 2 -2.13 16.42 -3.00
CA SER A 2 -1.08 15.51 -3.44
C SER A 2 -0.75 14.53 -2.32
N LEU A 3 -0.87 13.23 -2.59
CA LEU A 3 -0.30 12.17 -1.76
C LEU A 3 1.21 12.45 -1.68
N TYR A 4 1.70 12.90 -0.51
CA TYR A 4 3.09 13.26 -0.34
C TYR A 4 3.89 12.03 0.08
N CYS A 5 4.92 11.70 -0.70
CA CYS A 5 5.94 10.75 -0.27
C CYS A 5 6.82 11.39 0.82
N GLY A 6 7.28 10.57 1.77
CA GLY A 6 8.08 11.07 2.87
C GLY A 6 8.31 10.06 3.98
N PHE A 7 9.15 10.48 4.92
CA PHE A 7 9.44 9.76 6.15
C PHE A 7 8.77 10.44 7.33
N VAL A 8 8.24 9.64 8.26
CA VAL A 8 7.95 10.07 9.62
C VAL A 8 8.87 9.30 10.54
N ILE A 9 9.78 10.01 11.19
CA ILE A 9 10.71 9.39 12.14
C ILE A 9 10.22 9.62 13.56
N HIS A 10 10.26 8.56 14.37
CA HIS A 10 9.88 8.60 15.77
C HIS A 10 11.13 8.63 16.67
N GLN A 11 11.12 9.53 17.65
CA GLN A 11 12.11 9.57 18.73
C GLN A 11 11.39 9.88 20.02
N SER A 12 11.40 8.97 20.99
CA SER A 12 10.93 9.02 22.40
C SER A 12 9.75 9.95 22.81
N HIS A 13 9.66 11.20 22.32
CA HIS A 13 8.60 12.17 22.56
C HIS A 13 8.19 13.08 21.36
N TYR A 14 8.73 12.93 20.14
CA TYR A 14 8.29 13.72 18.98
C TYR A 14 8.46 13.00 17.63
N ASN A 15 7.65 13.42 16.65
CA ASN A 15 7.70 12.95 15.27
C ASN A 15 8.29 14.05 14.36
N ILE A 16 9.20 13.69 13.45
CA ILE A 16 9.69 14.60 12.40
C ILE A 16 9.23 14.08 11.05
N SER A 17 8.64 14.96 10.23
CA SER A 17 8.26 14.64 8.85
C SER A 17 9.30 15.19 7.87
N ILE A 18 9.79 14.32 6.98
CA ILE A 18 10.71 14.65 5.89
C ILE A 18 9.98 14.30 4.59
N ARG A 19 9.64 15.30 3.78
CA ARG A 19 8.98 15.08 2.49
C ARG A 19 10.02 14.99 1.38
N TYR A 20 9.76 14.19 0.36
CA TYR A 20 10.56 14.15 -0.85
C TYR A 20 9.68 14.04 -2.10
N ASP A 21 10.27 14.38 -3.25
CA ASP A 21 9.67 14.16 -4.57
C ASP A 21 10.01 12.73 -5.04
N PRO A 22 9.03 11.84 -5.27
CA PRO A 22 9.28 10.45 -5.67
C PRO A 22 9.95 10.33 -7.05
N ALA A 23 9.99 11.41 -7.85
CA ALA A 23 10.68 11.41 -9.14
C ALA A 23 12.21 11.67 -9.02
N LYS A 24 12.75 11.88 -7.81
CA LYS A 24 14.19 12.09 -7.64
C LYS A 24 14.97 10.81 -7.94
N LEU A 25 16.16 11.00 -8.50
CA LEU A 25 17.11 9.91 -8.76
C LEU A 25 17.92 9.51 -7.52
N ASP A 26 17.87 10.33 -6.46
CA ASP A 26 18.53 10.10 -5.19
C ASP A 26 17.78 10.74 -4.00
N TYR A 27 17.99 10.17 -2.82
CA TYR A 27 17.40 10.56 -1.54
C TYR A 27 18.45 10.74 -0.44
N LEU A 28 19.72 10.94 -0.80
CA LEU A 28 20.83 10.98 0.17
C LEU A 28 20.71 12.13 1.17
N THR A 29 20.12 13.26 0.75
CA THR A 29 19.88 14.40 1.65
C THR A 29 18.88 14.03 2.74
N GLU A 30 17.76 13.43 2.36
CA GLU A 30 16.70 13.01 3.27
C GLU A 30 17.16 11.88 4.19
N LEU A 31 17.87 10.88 3.65
CA LEU A 31 18.47 9.79 4.43
C LEU A 31 19.56 10.28 5.38
N GLY A 32 20.32 11.31 5.00
CA GLY A 32 21.29 11.97 5.89
C GLY A 32 20.62 12.58 7.11
N ILE A 33 19.47 13.24 6.94
CA ILE A 33 18.68 13.76 8.06
C ILE A 33 18.24 12.63 9.00
N ILE A 34 17.77 11.49 8.46
CA ILE A 34 17.39 10.32 9.26
C ILE A 34 18.60 9.83 10.08
N LYS A 35 19.75 9.67 9.43
CA LYS A 35 21.00 9.23 10.06
C LYS A 35 21.43 10.13 11.22
N ASP A 36 21.40 11.44 10.99
CA ASP A 36 21.81 12.44 11.99
C ASP A 36 20.86 12.48 13.19
N LYS A 37 19.57 12.27 12.94
CA LYS A 37 18.58 12.24 13.99
C LYS A 37 18.72 11.01 14.86
N LYS A 38 19.03 9.83 14.30
CA LYS A 38 19.09 8.54 15.02
C LYS A 38 17.73 8.14 15.62
N PRO A 39 16.69 7.96 14.79
CA PRO A 39 15.37 7.61 15.28
C PRO A 39 15.28 6.17 15.79
N ASP A 40 14.26 5.91 16.60
CA ASP A 40 13.92 4.56 17.06
C ASP A 40 13.28 3.74 15.91
N ALA A 41 12.49 4.41 15.06
CA ALA A 41 11.86 3.83 13.89
C ALA A 41 11.61 4.87 12.78
N VAL A 42 11.45 4.38 11.55
CA VAL A 42 11.09 5.17 10.36
C VAL A 42 9.80 4.63 9.76
N LEU A 43 8.76 5.45 9.66
CA LEU A 43 7.62 5.19 8.77
C LEU A 43 7.95 5.79 7.40
N HIS A 44 7.96 4.97 6.37
CA HIS A 44 8.19 5.35 4.99
C HIS A 44 6.88 5.28 4.20
N VAL A 45 6.45 6.43 3.70
CA VAL A 45 5.30 6.56 2.79
C VAL A 45 5.88 6.87 1.41
N GLY A 46 5.88 5.88 0.53
CA GLY A 46 6.48 5.96 -0.81
C GLY A 46 5.83 4.96 -1.75
N TYR A 47 6.32 4.90 -2.98
CA TYR A 47 5.92 3.90 -3.98
C TYR A 47 7.08 2.94 -4.27
N HIS A 48 6.75 1.84 -4.95
CA HIS A 48 7.70 0.78 -5.30
C HIS A 48 9.01 1.31 -5.93
N ASP A 49 8.91 2.25 -6.89
CA ASP A 49 10.06 2.71 -7.66
C ASP A 49 11.00 3.62 -6.85
N ASP A 50 10.45 4.58 -6.10
CA ASP A 50 11.27 5.43 -5.22
C ASP A 50 11.82 4.63 -4.04
N ALA A 51 11.03 3.67 -3.51
CA ALA A 51 11.47 2.79 -2.44
C ALA A 51 12.70 1.96 -2.83
N ALA A 52 12.79 1.47 -4.07
CA ALA A 52 13.97 0.76 -4.56
C ALA A 52 15.24 1.63 -4.49
N VAL A 53 15.13 2.93 -4.77
CA VAL A 53 16.26 3.87 -4.65
C VAL A 53 16.55 4.18 -3.18
N VAL A 54 15.52 4.48 -2.38
CA VAL A 54 15.61 4.78 -0.95
C VAL A 54 16.33 3.66 -0.21
N TYR A 55 15.89 2.42 -0.37
CA TYR A 55 16.41 1.30 0.41
C TYR A 55 17.81 0.88 0.01
N ARG A 56 18.15 0.98 -1.29
CA ARG A 56 19.54 0.81 -1.75
C ARG A 56 20.47 1.83 -1.08
N GLN A 57 20.11 3.11 -1.10
CA GLN A 57 20.92 4.17 -0.49
C GLN A 57 20.93 4.10 1.05
N ALA A 58 19.83 3.65 1.66
CA ALA A 58 19.77 3.44 3.10
C ALA A 58 20.72 2.32 3.55
N LEU A 59 20.90 1.27 2.73
CA LEU A 59 21.91 0.24 2.95
C LEU A 59 23.32 0.81 2.86
N GLU A 60 23.62 1.59 1.81
CA GLU A 60 24.93 2.26 1.64
C GLU A 60 25.28 3.15 2.84
N LEU A 61 24.28 3.76 3.49
CA LEU A 61 24.44 4.62 4.66
C LEU A 61 24.45 3.88 6.00
N GLY A 62 24.18 2.58 6.02
CA GLY A 62 24.13 1.74 7.22
C GLY A 62 22.94 2.04 8.13
N LEU A 63 21.75 2.26 7.54
CA LEU A 63 20.51 2.55 8.26
C LEU A 63 19.67 1.31 8.60
N ASP A 64 20.21 0.11 8.35
CA ASP A 64 19.57 -1.20 8.51
C ASP A 64 19.49 -1.67 9.97
N ALA A 65 20.07 -0.92 10.91
CA ALA A 65 19.91 -1.13 12.34
C ALA A 65 18.61 -0.49 12.91
N ILE A 66 17.94 0.36 12.14
CA ILE A 66 16.68 1.02 12.52
C ILE A 66 15.53 0.18 11.96
N GLN A 67 14.40 0.06 12.68
CA GLN A 67 13.19 -0.54 12.12
C GLN A 67 12.50 0.44 11.17
N TRP A 68 12.20 -0.02 9.96
CA TRP A 68 11.42 0.69 8.96
C TRP A 68 10.05 0.05 8.81
N ILE A 69 9.02 0.88 8.71
CA ILE A 69 7.63 0.49 8.45
C ILE A 69 7.24 1.14 7.13
N ALA A 70 6.88 0.34 6.13
CA ALA A 70 6.50 0.81 4.82
C ALA A 70 4.97 0.85 4.66
N ALA A 71 4.46 1.94 4.08
CA ALA A 71 3.09 2.01 3.61
C ALA A 71 2.88 1.12 2.38
N GLU A 72 1.61 0.86 2.04
CA GLU A 72 1.18 -0.07 1.00
C GLU A 72 1.66 0.27 -0.41
N GLY A 73 1.96 1.54 -0.70
CA GLY A 73 2.53 1.96 -1.99
C GLY A 73 3.85 1.28 -2.34
N VAL A 74 4.63 0.86 -1.33
CA VAL A 74 5.93 0.19 -1.52
C VAL A 74 5.78 -1.23 -2.07
N TYR A 75 4.65 -1.91 -1.81
CA TYR A 75 4.46 -3.31 -2.18
C TYR A 75 4.50 -3.54 -3.70
N GLY A 76 4.06 -2.55 -4.49
CA GLY A 76 4.11 -2.60 -5.94
C GLY A 76 3.19 -3.65 -6.57
N PHE A 77 3.44 -3.92 -7.86
CA PHE A 77 2.71 -4.93 -8.65
C PHE A 77 3.45 -6.27 -8.71
N ASP A 78 4.78 -6.23 -8.70
CA ASP A 78 5.66 -7.39 -8.68
C ASP A 78 6.84 -7.15 -7.72
N PHE A 79 7.62 -8.19 -7.45
CA PHE A 79 8.87 -8.09 -6.69
C PHE A 79 10.03 -7.83 -7.66
N LYS A 80 10.15 -6.61 -8.19
CA LYS A 80 11.27 -6.19 -9.05
C LYS A 80 12.09 -5.09 -8.39
N ILE A 81 12.75 -5.46 -7.29
CA ILE A 81 13.60 -4.57 -6.51
C ILE A 81 15.05 -5.03 -6.64
N SER A 82 16.00 -4.08 -6.70
CA SER A 82 17.44 -4.40 -6.77
C SER A 82 17.89 -5.24 -5.57
N GLU A 83 18.93 -6.06 -5.73
CA GLU A 83 19.46 -6.93 -4.66
C GLU A 83 19.81 -6.15 -3.38
N ASP A 84 20.50 -5.01 -3.50
CA ASP A 84 20.86 -4.16 -2.35
C ASP A 84 19.63 -3.64 -1.60
N ALA A 85 18.64 -3.13 -2.33
CA ALA A 85 17.39 -2.69 -1.72
C ALA A 85 16.62 -3.85 -1.08
N SER A 86 16.61 -5.03 -1.73
CA SER A 86 15.96 -6.23 -1.19
C SER A 86 16.62 -6.70 0.10
N GLU A 87 17.96 -6.66 0.17
CA GLU A 87 18.72 -7.01 1.37
C GLU A 87 18.46 -6.01 2.51
N PHE A 88 18.38 -4.71 2.21
CA PHE A 88 17.95 -3.71 3.20
C PHE A 88 16.55 -4.01 3.73
N MET A 89 15.61 -4.29 2.82
CA MET A 89 14.23 -4.57 3.19
C MET A 89 14.11 -5.83 4.05
N ARG A 90 14.85 -6.89 3.70
CA ARG A 90 14.90 -8.14 4.47
C ARG A 90 15.41 -7.92 5.90
N LYS A 91 16.38 -7.02 6.08
CA LYS A 91 16.99 -6.71 7.38
C LYS A 91 16.13 -5.80 8.24
N ALA A 92 15.49 -4.80 7.63
CA ALA A 92 15.04 -3.62 8.37
C ALA A 92 13.59 -3.22 8.08
N VAL A 93 12.91 -3.76 7.06
CA VAL A 93 11.60 -3.29 6.62
C VAL A 93 10.53 -4.33 6.88
N ILE A 94 9.48 -3.91 7.57
CA ILE A 94 8.15 -4.51 7.47
C ILE A 94 7.23 -3.52 6.78
N GLY A 95 6.15 -3.97 6.17
CA GLY A 95 5.17 -3.05 5.62
C GLY A 95 3.77 -3.62 5.62
N THR A 96 2.83 -2.77 5.23
CA THR A 96 1.43 -3.15 5.03
C THR A 96 1.12 -3.30 3.56
N GLY A 97 0.20 -4.19 3.21
CA GLY A 97 -0.37 -4.29 1.87
C GLY A 97 -1.88 -4.42 1.99
N LEU A 98 -2.64 -3.70 1.16
CA LEU A 98 -4.08 -3.88 1.14
C LEU A 98 -4.40 -5.28 0.57
N THR A 99 -5.30 -6.01 1.21
CA THR A 99 -5.69 -7.35 0.75
C THR A 99 -7.14 -7.63 1.12
N ALA A 100 -7.72 -8.65 0.51
CA ALA A 100 -8.91 -9.31 1.02
C ALA A 100 -8.66 -10.81 1.16
N VAL A 101 -9.60 -11.50 1.81
CA VAL A 101 -9.58 -12.96 1.98
C VAL A 101 -10.96 -13.54 1.68
N GLY A 102 -10.98 -14.78 1.22
CA GLY A 102 -12.21 -15.53 0.98
C GLY A 102 -12.57 -15.68 -0.50
N PRO A 103 -13.67 -16.39 -0.80
CA PRO A 103 -13.95 -16.91 -2.13
C PRO A 103 -14.04 -15.83 -3.22
N ALA A 104 -14.66 -14.68 -2.92
CA ALA A 104 -14.80 -13.59 -3.89
C ALA A 104 -13.44 -13.04 -4.34
N GLN A 105 -12.47 -12.94 -3.42
CA GLN A 105 -11.13 -12.50 -3.74
C GLN A 105 -10.35 -13.58 -4.51
N ASP A 106 -10.49 -14.85 -4.12
CA ASP A 106 -9.83 -15.96 -4.81
C ASP A 106 -10.32 -16.07 -6.27
N GLU A 107 -11.63 -15.94 -6.48
CA GLU A 107 -12.25 -15.89 -7.81
C GLU A 107 -11.77 -14.68 -8.62
N PHE A 108 -11.71 -13.50 -8.01
CA PHE A 108 -11.17 -12.30 -8.64
C PHE A 108 -9.72 -12.49 -9.09
N ARG A 109 -8.84 -12.98 -8.21
CA ARG A 109 -7.42 -13.23 -8.53
C ARG A 109 -7.27 -14.24 -9.66
N ALA A 110 -8.05 -15.33 -9.63
CA ALA A 110 -8.04 -16.33 -10.69
C ALA A 110 -8.52 -15.77 -12.04
N ALA A 111 -9.60 -14.98 -12.04
CA ALA A 111 -10.12 -14.33 -13.23
C ALA A 111 -9.14 -13.29 -13.80
N TYR A 112 -8.54 -12.46 -12.93
CA TYR A 112 -7.54 -11.47 -13.30
C TYR A 112 -6.32 -12.14 -13.93
N LYS A 113 -5.78 -13.18 -13.29
CA LYS A 113 -4.62 -13.93 -13.81
C LYS A 113 -4.92 -14.60 -15.14
N LYS A 114 -6.13 -15.13 -15.32
CA LYS A 114 -6.57 -15.73 -16.58
C LYS A 114 -6.60 -14.71 -17.73
N GLU A 115 -7.07 -13.50 -17.46
CA GLU A 115 -7.21 -12.44 -18.46
C GLU A 115 -5.87 -11.77 -18.79
N PHE A 116 -5.07 -11.45 -17.77
CA PHE A 116 -3.88 -10.60 -17.91
C PHE A 116 -2.55 -11.38 -17.82
N GLY A 117 -2.58 -12.65 -17.45
CA GLY A 117 -1.38 -13.50 -17.33
C GLY A 117 -0.51 -13.23 -16.08
N VAL A 118 -0.96 -12.33 -15.19
CA VAL A 118 -0.24 -11.89 -14.00
C VAL A 118 -1.21 -11.76 -12.82
N ASP A 119 -0.70 -11.85 -11.60
CA ASP A 119 -1.53 -11.61 -10.40
C ASP A 119 -1.92 -10.12 -10.30
N PRO A 120 -3.08 -9.79 -9.71
CA PRO A 120 -3.49 -8.39 -9.54
C PRO A 120 -2.55 -7.66 -8.58
N GLY A 121 -2.27 -6.39 -8.88
CA GLY A 121 -1.53 -5.50 -7.99
C GLY A 121 -2.36 -5.04 -6.79
N VAL A 122 -1.70 -4.40 -5.83
CA VAL A 122 -2.24 -4.04 -4.50
C VAL A 122 -3.50 -3.16 -4.51
N TYR A 123 -3.83 -2.50 -5.63
CA TYR A 123 -5.01 -1.64 -5.77
C TYR A 123 -6.08 -2.17 -6.75
N CYS A 124 -5.83 -3.31 -7.41
CA CYS A 124 -6.68 -3.77 -8.51
C CYS A 124 -8.09 -4.20 -8.03
N ASP A 125 -8.17 -4.85 -6.87
CA ASP A 125 -9.43 -5.32 -6.28
C ASP A 125 -10.32 -4.15 -5.81
N THR A 126 -9.73 -3.17 -5.14
CA THR A 126 -10.44 -1.97 -4.69
C THR A 126 -10.86 -1.08 -5.85
N ALA A 127 -10.02 -0.93 -6.89
CA ALA A 127 -10.40 -0.23 -8.12
C ALA A 127 -11.56 -0.95 -8.83
N TYR A 128 -11.54 -2.27 -8.86
CA TYR A 128 -12.61 -3.09 -9.44
C TYR A 128 -13.94 -2.89 -8.71
N ASP A 129 -13.93 -2.95 -7.37
CA ASP A 129 -15.13 -2.70 -6.57
C ASP A 129 -15.61 -1.25 -6.71
N ALA A 130 -14.72 -0.26 -6.71
CA ALA A 130 -15.09 1.15 -6.86
C ALA A 130 -15.82 1.41 -8.19
N VAL A 131 -15.33 0.85 -9.30
CA VAL A 131 -15.98 0.98 -10.61
C VAL A 131 -17.33 0.26 -10.62
N LYS A 132 -17.43 -0.93 -10.03
CA LYS A 132 -18.70 -1.67 -9.92
C LYS A 132 -19.72 -0.91 -9.09
N LEU A 133 -19.32 -0.39 -7.93
CA LEU A 133 -20.22 0.37 -7.05
C LEU A 133 -20.74 1.62 -7.75
N LEU A 134 -19.86 2.33 -8.47
CA LEU A 134 -20.24 3.50 -9.25
C LEU A 134 -21.22 3.14 -10.38
N ALA A 135 -20.99 2.04 -11.09
CA ALA A 135 -21.90 1.57 -12.13
C ALA A 135 -23.29 1.25 -11.56
N LEU A 136 -23.35 0.53 -10.43
CA LEU A 136 -24.61 0.24 -9.72
C LEU A 136 -25.32 1.50 -9.24
N ALA A 137 -24.57 2.51 -8.78
CA ALA A 137 -25.12 3.79 -8.37
C ALA A 137 -25.71 4.56 -9.55
N ILE A 138 -25.03 4.57 -10.70
CA ILE A 138 -25.53 5.19 -11.94
C ILE A 138 -26.80 4.51 -12.42
N GLU A 139 -26.81 3.17 -12.45
CA GLU A 139 -27.99 2.38 -12.82
C GLU A 139 -29.17 2.69 -11.90
N LYS A 140 -28.93 2.69 -10.57
CA LYS A 140 -29.95 2.99 -9.57
C LYS A 140 -30.47 4.42 -9.65
N ALA A 141 -29.60 5.40 -9.89
CA ALA A 141 -30.00 6.79 -10.05
C ALA A 141 -30.93 6.98 -11.27
N GLY A 142 -30.75 6.16 -12.31
CA GLY A 142 -31.54 6.18 -13.55
C GLY A 142 -31.37 7.46 -14.38
N VAL A 143 -30.49 8.37 -13.95
CA VAL A 143 -30.18 9.64 -14.61
C VAL A 143 -28.72 10.01 -14.39
N TYR A 144 -28.13 10.67 -15.38
CA TYR A 144 -26.76 11.17 -15.30
C TYR A 144 -26.71 12.51 -14.56
N ASP A 145 -26.89 12.47 -13.24
CA ASP A 145 -26.85 13.62 -12.33
C ASP A 145 -25.98 13.29 -11.12
N GLY A 146 -24.97 14.12 -10.84
CA GLY A 146 -23.97 13.82 -9.82
C GLY A 146 -24.53 13.73 -8.40
N ALA A 147 -25.54 14.53 -8.05
CA ALA A 147 -26.15 14.48 -6.72
C ALA A 147 -26.96 13.20 -6.55
N LYS A 148 -27.75 12.82 -7.56
CA LYS A 148 -28.53 11.57 -7.54
C LYS A 148 -27.65 10.33 -7.57
N ILE A 149 -26.55 10.35 -8.32
CA ILE A 149 -25.57 9.25 -8.33
C ILE A 149 -24.91 9.11 -6.96
N ARG A 150 -24.49 10.22 -6.34
CA ARG A 150 -23.93 10.20 -4.98
C ARG A 150 -24.93 9.60 -3.98
N ASP A 151 -26.18 10.05 -4.00
CA ASP A 151 -27.20 9.54 -3.08
C ASP A 151 -27.49 8.05 -3.32
N ALA A 152 -27.50 7.61 -4.58
CA ALA A 152 -27.61 6.20 -4.93
C ALA A 152 -26.38 5.37 -4.49
N LEU A 153 -25.18 5.94 -4.56
CA LEU A 153 -23.92 5.31 -4.12
C LEU A 153 -24.00 4.92 -2.64
N TRP A 154 -24.50 5.83 -1.80
CA TRP A 154 -24.74 5.57 -0.38
C TRP A 154 -25.70 4.42 -0.13
N GLU A 155 -26.68 4.21 -1.00
CA GLU A 155 -27.63 3.13 -0.85
C GLU A 155 -27.08 1.79 -1.33
N VAL A 156 -26.41 1.75 -2.50
CA VAL A 156 -25.85 0.50 -3.04
C VAL A 156 -24.58 0.06 -2.31
N GLY A 157 -23.88 0.99 -1.66
CA GLY A 157 -22.70 0.71 -0.86
C GLY A 157 -22.97 0.23 0.56
N LYS A 158 -24.24 -0.01 0.95
CA LYS A 158 -24.56 -0.64 2.24
C LYS A 158 -24.36 -2.14 2.13
N GLU A 159 -23.39 -2.67 2.87
CA GLU A 159 -23.05 -4.11 2.89
C GLU A 159 -22.79 -4.67 1.48
N TYR A 160 -22.13 -3.88 0.63
CA TYR A 160 -21.76 -4.34 -0.71
C TYR A 160 -20.73 -5.45 -0.60
N ALA A 161 -21.07 -6.64 -1.08
CA ALA A 161 -20.18 -7.80 -1.12
C ALA A 161 -19.16 -7.66 -2.27
N GLY A 162 -18.10 -6.90 -2.02
CA GLY A 162 -17.00 -6.67 -2.95
C GLY A 162 -15.94 -7.77 -2.94
N VAL A 163 -15.08 -7.77 -3.96
CA VAL A 163 -13.93 -8.69 -4.03
C VAL A 163 -12.83 -8.28 -3.05
N SER A 164 -12.70 -6.97 -2.78
CA SER A 164 -11.85 -6.40 -1.74
C SER A 164 -12.45 -6.53 -0.32
N GLY A 165 -13.50 -7.36 -0.15
CA GLY A 165 -14.26 -7.54 1.08
C GLY A 165 -15.55 -6.72 1.13
N THR A 166 -16.32 -6.86 2.21
CA THR A 166 -17.57 -6.11 2.38
C THR A 166 -17.29 -4.60 2.50
N ILE A 167 -18.00 -3.80 1.71
CA ILE A 167 -17.90 -2.34 1.71
C ILE A 167 -19.17 -1.79 2.35
N THR A 168 -18.98 -0.96 3.37
CA THR A 168 -19.98 -0.10 4.00
C THR A 168 -19.30 1.23 4.34
N PHE A 169 -20.03 2.33 4.23
CA PHE A 169 -19.52 3.68 4.50
C PHE A 169 -19.92 4.20 5.88
N ASP A 170 -19.02 4.92 6.54
CA ASP A 170 -19.32 5.69 7.74
C ASP A 170 -20.04 7.02 7.40
N GLU A 171 -20.34 7.85 8.40
CA GLU A 171 -21.04 9.12 8.17
C GLU A 171 -20.27 10.12 7.30
N LYS A 172 -18.96 9.95 7.12
CA LYS A 172 -18.09 10.81 6.31
C LYS A 172 -17.91 10.29 4.89
N GLY A 173 -18.33 9.05 4.62
CA GLY A 173 -18.15 8.38 3.33
C GLY A 173 -16.90 7.51 3.28
N ASP A 174 -16.22 7.34 4.41
CA ASP A 174 -15.06 6.48 4.52
C ASP A 174 -15.52 5.03 4.64
N ARG A 175 -14.78 4.11 4.00
CA ARG A 175 -15.04 2.67 4.15
C ARG A 175 -14.76 2.27 5.60
N VAL A 176 -15.73 1.60 6.24
CA VAL A 176 -15.67 1.23 7.66
C VAL A 176 -14.66 0.12 7.95
N SER A 177 -14.48 -0.80 7.00
CA SER A 177 -13.66 -2.00 7.17
C SER A 177 -12.54 -2.08 6.15
N GLY A 178 -11.49 -2.80 6.50
CA GLY A 178 -10.41 -3.11 5.57
C GLY A 178 -9.52 -4.21 6.12
N THR A 179 -9.01 -5.07 5.24
CA THR A 179 -8.01 -6.05 5.62
C THR A 179 -6.67 -5.64 5.04
N TYR A 180 -5.65 -5.69 5.89
CA TYR A 180 -4.26 -5.44 5.53
C TYR A 180 -3.46 -6.69 5.83
N GLU A 181 -2.58 -7.06 4.91
CA GLU A 181 -1.47 -7.94 5.24
C GLU A 181 -0.33 -7.13 5.83
N VAL A 182 0.39 -7.76 6.75
CA VAL A 182 1.73 -7.32 7.15
C VAL A 182 2.71 -8.22 6.44
N TRP A 183 3.66 -7.63 5.74
CA TRP A 183 4.68 -8.33 4.97
C TRP A 183 6.09 -7.99 5.45
N LYS A 184 7.02 -8.90 5.16
CA LYS A 184 8.47 -8.65 5.12
C LYS A 184 9.02 -9.14 3.79
N VAL A 185 10.27 -8.81 3.50
CA VAL A 185 11.03 -9.47 2.43
C VAL A 185 11.76 -10.67 3.04
N ASP A 186 11.75 -11.81 2.35
CA ASP A 186 12.59 -12.96 2.66
C ASP A 186 13.40 -13.42 1.45
N LEU A 187 14.47 -14.17 1.69
CA LEU A 187 15.34 -14.76 0.68
C LEU A 187 15.15 -16.28 0.70
N VAL A 188 14.40 -16.80 -0.27
CA VAL A 188 14.04 -18.23 -0.36
C VAL A 188 14.69 -18.79 -1.63
N GLU A 189 15.50 -19.84 -1.46
CA GLU A 189 16.19 -20.50 -2.59
C GLU A 189 17.04 -19.57 -3.48
N GLY A 190 17.52 -18.45 -2.91
CA GLY A 190 18.33 -17.46 -3.62
C GLY A 190 17.53 -16.37 -4.32
N GLU A 191 16.20 -16.37 -4.20
CA GLU A 191 15.32 -15.33 -4.73
C GLU A 191 14.63 -14.56 -3.60
N TYR A 192 14.64 -13.22 -3.70
CA TYR A 192 13.92 -12.37 -2.78
C TYR A 192 12.43 -12.34 -3.14
N SER A 193 11.58 -12.38 -2.12
CA SER A 193 10.12 -12.31 -2.32
C SER A 193 9.40 -11.67 -1.14
N TRP A 194 8.18 -11.20 -1.40
CA TRP A 194 7.25 -10.78 -0.36
C TRP A 194 6.80 -12.00 0.45
N GLU A 195 6.93 -11.93 1.77
CA GLU A 195 6.38 -12.90 2.69
C GLU A 195 5.32 -12.24 3.58
N ARG A 196 4.09 -12.75 3.52
CA ARG A 196 3.03 -12.35 4.45
C ARG A 196 3.32 -12.95 5.83
N ILE A 197 3.49 -12.08 6.83
CA ILE A 197 3.75 -12.43 8.23
C ILE A 197 2.57 -12.15 9.16
N GLY A 198 1.53 -11.47 8.67
CA GLY A 198 0.36 -11.18 9.48
C GLY A 198 -0.83 -10.69 8.65
N LEU A 199 -1.99 -10.66 9.30
CA LEU A 199 -3.21 -10.03 8.80
C LEU A 199 -3.81 -9.16 9.90
N ILE A 200 -4.21 -7.96 9.53
CA ILE A 200 -4.90 -7.00 10.39
C ILE A 200 -6.23 -6.68 9.71
N SER A 201 -7.34 -6.80 10.44
CA SER A 201 -8.65 -6.35 9.96
C SER A 201 -9.11 -5.23 10.86
N LEU A 202 -9.54 -4.14 10.22
CA LEU A 202 -10.11 -2.95 10.86
C LEU A 202 -11.64 -3.01 10.78
#